data_AF-A0A6J4MMH0-F1
#
_entry.id   AF-A0A6J4MMH0-F1
#
_cell.length_a   1.000
_cell.length_b   1.000
_cell.length_c   1.000
_cell.angle_alpha   90.00
_cell.angle_beta   90.00
_cell.angle_gamma   90.00
#
_symmetry.space_group_name_H-M   'P 1'
#
loop_
_entity.id
_entity.type
_entity.pdbx_description
1 polymer ?
#
loop_
_entity_poly.entity_id
_entity_poly.type
_entity_poly.pdbx_seq_one_letter_code
_entity_poly.pdbx_strand_id
1 'polypeptide(L)'
;MIRSTAVLFAACAAAALAHSPADAQGGALGRMRERVKQRIEERVGDRADRAVDAALGANPAGTTPGGTAAAPPANAHPGQGAWVNYDFVPGSRPLFVTDFSADNVGDFPRRLRLESGNMQVAEVQGRRWLHTTDGGTLVIPLPETLPQRFTIEFDFVPGSPTHGNRLELCHSGRCSPFAQINWTGGGTVNVYSSQDDARTEGRAASLEGKTTPIRVMVDGSYVKVYAGGARVINMPNAQFTRGRELRLQLSNGEGGQATMVGNLSVMAGGKRLYDALSREGRVATQGILFDTGSDRIRPESTPTLREITAMLREYAGLRIAVEGHTDDAGQAAANQALSERRAAAVRAFLVAQGIDAARVQSRGLGASRPAAPNATPEGRRQNRRVELVRL
;
A
#
# COMPACT_ATOMS: atom_id res chain seq x y z
N MET A 1 -31.72 62.96 -60.77
CA MET A 1 -30.52 62.64 -59.96
C MET A 1 -30.72 61.24 -59.37
N ILE A 2 -30.29 60.21 -60.11
CA ILE A 2 -29.21 59.26 -59.75
C ILE A 2 -29.57 58.31 -58.59
N ARG A 3 -29.91 57.06 -59.00
CA ARG A 3 -29.57 55.70 -58.48
C ARG A 3 -29.66 55.45 -56.96
N SER A 4 -30.20 54.33 -56.48
CA SER A 4 -29.77 52.98 -56.87
C SER A 4 -30.62 51.87 -56.18
N THR A 5 -30.86 50.76 -56.91
CA THR A 5 -30.92 49.32 -56.48
C THR A 5 -31.91 48.90 -55.37
N ALA A 6 -32.65 47.78 -55.40
CA ALA A 6 -32.86 46.63 -56.28
C ALA A 6 -33.98 45.77 -55.59
N VAL A 7 -35.05 45.33 -56.28
CA VAL A 7 -35.29 43.94 -56.81
C VAL A 7 -35.43 42.89 -55.68
N LEU A 8 -36.41 41.98 -55.55
CA LEU A 8 -37.65 41.57 -56.25
C LEU A 8 -38.26 40.35 -55.48
N PHE A 9 -39.55 40.05 -55.72
CA PHE A 9 -40.31 38.78 -55.49
C PHE A 9 -40.45 38.24 -54.05
N ALA A 10 -41.63 38.09 -53.41
CA ALA A 10 -43.02 37.78 -53.78
C ALA A 10 -43.34 36.30 -54.13
N ALA A 11 -44.46 35.84 -53.55
CA ALA A 11 -45.30 34.66 -53.88
C ALA A 11 -44.90 33.31 -53.25
N CYS A 12 -45.80 32.45 -52.75
CA CYS A 12 -47.25 32.46 -52.47
C CYS A 12 -47.52 31.12 -51.71
N ALA A 13 -48.36 31.08 -50.65
CA ALA A 13 -49.75 30.56 -50.64
C ALA A 13 -49.89 29.06 -51.03
N ALA A 14 -50.70 28.18 -50.44
CA ALA A 14 -51.81 28.28 -49.49
C ALA A 14 -52.01 26.87 -48.84
N ALA A 15 -52.34 26.79 -47.56
CA ALA A 15 -53.64 26.36 -47.00
C ALA A 15 -54.22 24.99 -47.46
N ALA A 16 -54.37 24.06 -46.51
CA ALA A 16 -55.64 23.34 -46.27
C ALA A 16 -55.58 22.54 -44.95
N LEU A 17 -56.62 22.72 -44.13
CA LEU A 17 -56.85 22.09 -42.84
C LEU A 17 -57.53 20.72 -42.96
N ALA A 18 -57.31 19.91 -41.92
CA ALA A 18 -58.12 18.79 -41.39
C ALA A 18 -58.08 17.44 -42.12
N HIS A 19 -57.53 16.42 -41.44
CA HIS A 19 -58.26 15.33 -40.76
C HIS A 19 -57.26 14.50 -39.92
N SER A 20 -57.46 14.38 -38.61
CA SER A 20 -56.72 13.42 -37.75
C SER A 20 -57.32 12.01 -37.90
N PRO A 21 -56.54 10.94 -37.68
CA PRO A 21 -56.43 10.44 -36.31
C PRO A 21 -55.03 9.94 -35.93
N ALA A 22 -54.75 10.01 -34.63
CA ALA A 22 -53.70 9.28 -33.95
C ALA A 22 -53.87 7.77 -34.17
N ASP A 23 -52.82 7.07 -34.62
CA ASP A 23 -52.49 5.67 -34.33
C ASP A 23 -51.45 5.12 -35.34
N ALA A 24 -50.22 5.64 -35.31
CA ALA A 24 -49.13 5.06 -36.12
C ALA A 24 -47.69 5.32 -35.61
N GLN A 25 -47.47 5.72 -34.36
CA GLN A 25 -46.11 6.02 -33.86
C GLN A 25 -45.64 5.21 -32.63
N GLY A 26 -46.40 4.22 -32.16
CA GLY A 26 -45.96 3.33 -31.07
C GLY A 26 -45.09 2.13 -31.49
N GLY A 27 -45.17 1.69 -32.76
CA GLY A 27 -44.59 0.40 -33.18
C GLY A 27 -43.12 0.43 -33.59
N ALA A 28 -42.62 1.54 -34.14
CA ALA A 28 -41.27 1.61 -34.69
C ALA A 28 -40.19 1.79 -33.61
N LEU A 29 -40.46 2.61 -32.58
CA LEU A 29 -39.54 2.87 -31.48
C LEU A 29 -39.41 1.68 -30.51
N GLY A 30 -40.50 0.93 -30.27
CA GLY A 30 -40.44 -0.30 -29.47
C GLY A 30 -39.59 -1.38 -30.13
N ARG A 31 -39.75 -1.60 -31.45
CA ARG A 31 -38.95 -2.58 -32.19
C ARG A 31 -37.48 -2.19 -32.34
N MET A 32 -37.17 -0.90 -32.34
CA MET A 32 -35.79 -0.40 -32.35
C MET A 32 -35.11 -0.65 -30.99
N ARG A 33 -35.82 -0.40 -29.89
CA ARG A 33 -35.31 -0.56 -28.52
C ARG A 33 -34.98 -2.02 -28.20
N GLU A 34 -35.81 -2.95 -28.66
CA GLU A 34 -35.58 -4.38 -28.44
C GLU A 34 -34.42 -4.93 -29.29
N ARG A 35 -34.24 -4.45 -30.53
CA ARG A 35 -33.07 -4.79 -31.36
C ARG A 35 -31.76 -4.24 -30.80
N VAL A 36 -31.80 -3.07 -30.17
CA VAL A 36 -30.63 -2.49 -29.49
C VAL A 36 -30.30 -3.30 -28.24
N LYS A 37 -31.31 -3.74 -27.48
CA LYS A 37 -31.13 -4.58 -26.29
C LYS A 37 -30.54 -5.94 -26.65
N GLN A 38 -31.08 -6.62 -27.67
CA GLN A 38 -30.54 -7.90 -28.16
C GLN A 38 -29.10 -7.78 -28.70
N ARG A 39 -28.76 -6.70 -29.43
CA ARG A 39 -27.36 -6.47 -29.88
C ARG A 39 -26.37 -6.15 -28.78
N ILE A 40 -26.84 -5.58 -27.67
CA ILE A 40 -25.99 -5.31 -26.50
C ILE A 40 -25.76 -6.61 -25.73
N GLU A 41 -26.76 -7.46 -25.58
CA GLU A 41 -26.64 -8.76 -24.89
C GLU A 41 -25.79 -9.76 -25.69
N GLU A 42 -25.94 -9.86 -27.03
CA GLU A 42 -25.08 -10.69 -27.88
C GLU A 42 -23.61 -10.22 -27.90
N ARG A 43 -23.35 -8.90 -27.85
CA ARG A 43 -21.97 -8.36 -27.81
C ARG A 43 -21.28 -8.50 -26.46
N VAL A 44 -22.03 -8.70 -25.38
CA VAL A 44 -21.49 -8.91 -24.04
C VAL A 44 -21.16 -10.39 -23.80
N GLY A 45 -21.98 -11.32 -24.33
CA GLY A 45 -21.70 -12.76 -24.28
C GLY A 45 -20.45 -13.16 -25.07
N ASP A 46 -20.35 -12.73 -26.34
CA ASP A 46 -19.23 -13.07 -27.22
C ASP A 46 -17.85 -12.55 -26.75
N ARG A 47 -17.85 -11.50 -25.92
CA ARG A 47 -16.63 -10.90 -25.35
C ARG A 47 -16.24 -11.55 -24.03
N ALA A 48 -17.20 -12.09 -23.28
CA ALA A 48 -16.97 -12.83 -22.06
C ALA A 48 -16.41 -14.23 -22.38
N ASP A 49 -16.96 -14.92 -23.37
CA ASP A 49 -16.54 -16.28 -23.71
C ASP A 49 -15.15 -16.32 -24.37
N ARG A 50 -14.82 -15.35 -25.25
CA ARG A 50 -13.46 -15.20 -25.79
C ARG A 50 -12.42 -14.81 -24.74
N ALA A 51 -12.83 -14.14 -23.65
CA ALA A 51 -11.92 -13.78 -22.56
C ALA A 51 -11.65 -14.98 -21.63
N VAL A 52 -12.61 -15.89 -21.49
CA VAL A 52 -12.46 -17.13 -20.69
C VAL A 52 -11.62 -18.17 -21.43
N ASP A 53 -11.86 -18.38 -22.73
CA ASP A 53 -11.06 -19.32 -23.53
C ASP A 53 -9.60 -18.87 -23.72
N ALA A 54 -9.35 -17.55 -23.80
CA ALA A 54 -8.00 -17.00 -23.82
C ALA A 54 -7.27 -17.12 -22.46
N ALA A 55 -8.00 -17.19 -21.35
CA ALA A 55 -7.43 -17.34 -20.00
C ALA A 55 -7.08 -18.80 -19.65
N LEU A 56 -7.66 -19.79 -20.34
CA LEU A 56 -7.46 -21.22 -20.07
C LEU A 56 -6.45 -21.90 -21.01
N GLY A 57 -6.00 -21.23 -22.09
CA GLY A 57 -5.27 -21.87 -23.20
C GLY A 57 -3.76 -21.59 -23.33
N ALA A 58 -3.12 -20.77 -22.50
CA ALA A 58 -1.72 -20.39 -22.73
C ALA A 58 -0.84 -20.50 -21.48
N ASN A 59 0.00 -21.54 -21.47
CA ASN A 59 1.25 -21.54 -20.71
C ASN A 59 2.36 -21.05 -21.66
N PRO A 60 3.13 -20.02 -21.31
CA PRO A 60 4.53 -20.04 -21.73
C PRO A 60 5.49 -19.62 -20.62
N ALA A 61 6.56 -20.40 -20.51
CA ALA A 61 7.82 -19.97 -19.98
C ALA A 61 8.37 -18.78 -20.78
N GLY A 62 9.00 -17.83 -20.07
CA GLY A 62 9.92 -16.85 -20.64
C GLY A 62 9.30 -15.56 -21.18
N THR A 63 9.99 -14.47 -20.88
CA THR A 63 9.87 -13.08 -21.39
C THR A 63 8.97 -12.10 -20.61
N THR A 64 9.65 -11.13 -19.99
CA THR A 64 9.13 -9.86 -19.44
C THR A 64 8.34 -9.07 -20.50
N PRO A 65 7.32 -8.30 -20.09
CA PRO A 65 7.41 -6.86 -20.36
C PRO A 65 6.99 -5.99 -19.17
N GLY A 66 7.70 -4.87 -19.02
CA GLY A 66 7.33 -3.79 -18.11
C GLY A 66 5.93 -3.26 -18.41
N GLY A 67 5.08 -3.26 -17.38
CA GLY A 67 3.78 -2.62 -17.40
C GLY A 67 3.70 -1.62 -16.25
N THR A 68 3.35 -0.38 -16.57
CA THR A 68 3.02 0.70 -15.63
C THR A 68 1.88 0.25 -14.71
N ALA A 69 2.21 -0.10 -13.47
CA ALA A 69 1.19 -0.41 -12.46
C ALA A 69 0.54 0.89 -11.98
N ALA A 70 -0.69 1.15 -12.42
CA ALA A 70 -1.53 2.22 -11.90
C ALA A 70 -1.89 1.95 -10.42
N ALA A 71 -1.96 3.02 -9.62
CA ALA A 71 -2.39 2.93 -8.23
C ALA A 71 -3.82 2.34 -8.14
N PRO A 72 -4.08 1.43 -7.19
CA PRO A 72 -5.39 0.79 -7.07
C PRO A 72 -6.51 1.77 -6.67
N PRO A 73 -7.77 1.51 -7.07
CA PRO A 73 -8.91 2.38 -6.75
C PRO A 73 -9.24 2.36 -5.24
N ALA A 74 -9.73 3.50 -4.73
CA ALA A 74 -10.03 3.76 -3.31
C ALA A 74 -11.10 2.83 -2.67
N ASN A 75 -11.74 1.95 -3.45
CA ASN A 75 -12.76 1.02 -2.98
C ASN A 75 -12.40 -0.47 -3.13
N ALA A 76 -11.15 -0.81 -3.45
CA ALA A 76 -10.73 -2.20 -3.59
C ALA A 76 -10.85 -2.98 -2.25
N HIS A 77 -11.26 -4.24 -2.33
CA HIS A 77 -11.14 -5.20 -1.21
C HIS A 77 -9.78 -5.90 -1.25
N PRO A 78 -9.29 -6.48 -0.13
CA PRO A 78 -8.08 -7.30 -0.12
C PRO A 78 -8.12 -8.36 -1.22
N GLY A 79 -7.05 -8.46 -2.03
CA GLY A 79 -6.95 -9.38 -3.15
C GLY A 79 -7.63 -8.95 -4.46
N GLN A 80 -8.04 -7.69 -4.64
CA GLN A 80 -8.60 -7.16 -5.89
C GLN A 80 -7.71 -6.09 -6.56
N GLY A 81 -7.73 -6.01 -7.90
CA GLY A 81 -7.01 -4.99 -8.67
C GLY A 81 -5.49 -5.04 -8.49
N ALA A 82 -4.84 -3.87 -8.30
CA ALA A 82 -3.38 -3.81 -8.10
C ALA A 82 -2.89 -4.55 -6.83
N TRP A 83 -3.81 -4.98 -5.95
CA TRP A 83 -3.50 -5.74 -4.73
C TRP A 83 -3.49 -7.26 -4.92
N VAL A 84 -3.89 -7.78 -6.08
CA VAL A 84 -3.85 -9.24 -6.37
C VAL A 84 -2.44 -9.80 -6.21
N ASN A 85 -1.42 -8.99 -6.53
CA ASN A 85 -0.01 -9.35 -6.48
C ASN A 85 0.77 -8.61 -5.38
N TYR A 86 0.08 -7.87 -4.50
CA TYR A 86 0.72 -7.27 -3.34
C TYR A 86 1.01 -8.37 -2.33
N ASP A 87 2.28 -8.50 -1.95
CA ASP A 87 2.80 -9.57 -1.11
C ASP A 87 3.74 -9.04 0.01
N PHE A 88 3.63 -7.75 0.34
CA PHE A 88 4.37 -7.14 1.45
C PHE A 88 3.83 -7.57 2.81
N VAL A 89 4.63 -8.28 3.61
CA VAL A 89 4.28 -8.66 4.98
C VAL A 89 5.04 -7.77 5.97
N PRO A 90 4.38 -6.86 6.71
CA PRO A 90 5.00 -6.04 7.74
C PRO A 90 5.64 -6.87 8.86
N GLY A 91 6.82 -6.45 9.31
CA GLY A 91 7.45 -7.07 10.47
C GLY A 91 6.63 -6.86 11.75
N SER A 92 6.64 -7.86 12.64
CA SER A 92 5.82 -7.88 13.86
C SER A 92 6.46 -7.24 15.08
N ARG A 93 7.79 -7.12 15.13
CA ARG A 93 8.55 -6.63 16.28
C ARG A 93 9.33 -5.36 15.92
N PRO A 94 9.07 -4.22 16.57
CA PRO A 94 9.73 -2.98 16.22
C PRO A 94 11.21 -2.98 16.62
N LEU A 95 12.05 -2.53 15.69
CA LEU A 95 13.45 -2.17 15.95
C LEU A 95 13.60 -0.65 16.05
N PHE A 96 12.84 0.08 15.25
CA PHE A 96 12.78 1.54 15.29
C PHE A 96 11.43 2.02 14.76
N VAL A 97 10.81 3.00 15.39
CA VAL A 97 9.57 3.62 14.90
C VAL A 97 9.58 5.09 15.35
N THR A 98 9.11 6.00 14.50
CA THR A 98 8.83 7.41 14.83
C THR A 98 7.80 7.98 13.85
N ASP A 99 6.90 8.82 14.35
CA ASP A 99 6.01 9.68 13.55
C ASP A 99 6.32 11.17 13.72
N PHE A 100 7.41 11.49 14.41
CA PHE A 100 7.88 12.83 14.76
C PHE A 100 6.92 13.67 15.64
N SER A 101 5.81 13.10 16.13
CA SER A 101 4.82 13.83 16.93
C SER A 101 5.34 14.25 18.32
N ALA A 102 6.34 13.54 18.85
CA ALA A 102 6.98 13.84 20.12
C ALA A 102 8.19 14.80 20.01
N ASP A 103 8.66 15.06 18.78
CA ASP A 103 9.85 15.89 18.53
C ASP A 103 9.46 17.37 18.33
N ASN A 104 10.24 18.30 18.86
CA ASN A 104 9.96 19.74 18.73
C ASN A 104 10.11 20.21 17.28
N VAL A 105 9.21 21.09 16.84
CA VAL A 105 9.34 21.76 15.54
C VAL A 105 10.59 22.63 15.54
N GLY A 106 11.38 22.54 14.46
CA GLY A 106 12.67 23.21 14.31
C GLY A 106 13.87 22.40 14.80
N ASP A 107 13.66 21.37 15.62
CA ASP A 107 14.74 20.52 16.11
C ASP A 107 14.97 19.32 15.17
N PHE A 108 16.21 18.81 15.15
CA PHE A 108 16.48 17.49 14.60
C PHE A 108 16.08 16.40 15.62
N PRO A 109 15.38 15.31 15.20
CA PRO A 109 14.94 14.27 16.13
C PRO A 109 16.09 13.59 16.88
N ARG A 110 16.03 13.60 18.21
CA ARG A 110 17.12 13.09 19.07
C ARG A 110 17.36 11.58 18.97
N ARG A 111 16.37 10.83 18.48
CA ARG A 111 16.47 9.37 18.27
C ARG A 111 17.17 9.00 16.97
N LEU A 112 17.40 9.98 16.09
CA LEU A 112 18.19 9.84 14.88
C LEU A 112 19.56 10.46 15.11
N ARG A 113 20.54 10.10 14.27
CA ARG A 113 21.84 10.76 14.23
C ARG A 113 22.01 11.47 12.90
N LEU A 114 22.21 12.78 12.92
CA LEU A 114 22.56 13.54 11.73
C LEU A 114 24.02 13.23 11.38
N GLU A 115 24.27 12.87 10.12
CA GLU A 115 25.62 12.62 9.63
C GLU A 115 26.11 13.79 8.76
N SER A 116 25.23 14.34 7.93
CA SER A 116 25.54 15.50 7.09
C SER A 116 24.27 16.23 6.66
N GLY A 117 24.44 17.47 6.20
CA GLY A 117 23.36 18.33 5.71
C GLY A 117 22.54 18.98 6.82
N ASN A 118 21.34 19.45 6.49
CA ASN A 118 20.46 20.13 7.42
C ASN A 118 19.05 19.52 7.35
N MET A 119 18.55 19.08 8.49
CA MET A 119 17.21 18.51 8.61
C MET A 119 16.59 18.92 9.93
N GLN A 120 15.29 19.13 9.93
CA GLN A 120 14.54 19.50 11.12
C GLN A 120 13.13 18.96 11.05
N VAL A 121 12.45 18.90 12.19
CA VAL A 121 11.03 18.62 12.21
C VAL A 121 10.26 19.86 11.77
N ALA A 122 9.37 19.70 10.80
CA ALA A 122 8.43 20.72 10.37
C ALA A 122 6.99 20.21 10.53
N GLU A 123 6.06 21.11 10.86
CA GLU A 123 4.64 20.81 10.89
C GLU A 123 3.98 21.29 9.60
N VAL A 124 3.39 20.35 8.85
CA VAL A 124 2.74 20.61 7.57
C VAL A 124 1.36 19.96 7.61
N GLN A 125 0.32 20.76 7.44
CA GLN A 125 -1.09 20.32 7.48
C GLN A 125 -1.45 19.54 8.76
N GLY A 126 -0.96 20.00 9.91
CA GLY A 126 -1.23 19.39 11.22
C GLY A 126 -0.51 18.07 11.47
N ARG A 127 0.47 17.70 10.63
CA ARG A 127 1.32 16.52 10.80
C ARG A 127 2.79 16.92 10.85
N ARG A 128 3.56 16.28 11.72
CA ARG A 128 5.01 16.47 11.80
C ARG A 128 5.75 15.58 10.82
N TRP A 129 6.78 16.15 10.21
CA TRP A 129 7.62 15.53 9.20
C TRP A 129 9.07 15.83 9.53
N LEU A 130 9.96 14.88 9.29
CA LEU A 130 11.36 15.23 9.07
C LEU A 130 11.46 15.90 7.70
N HIS A 131 12.03 17.10 7.69
CA HIS A 131 12.00 18.03 6.56
C HIS A 131 13.41 18.52 6.24
N THR A 132 13.72 18.65 4.94
CA THR A 132 14.96 19.27 4.47
C THR A 132 14.77 20.00 3.13
N THR A 133 15.39 21.17 3.00
CA THR A 133 15.53 21.92 1.74
C THR A 133 16.90 21.71 1.11
N ASP A 134 17.94 21.53 1.91
CA ASP A 134 19.34 21.45 1.47
C ASP A 134 19.86 20.01 1.33
N GLY A 135 19.02 19.05 1.69
CA GLY A 135 19.36 17.64 1.73
C GLY A 135 20.27 17.29 2.91
N GLY A 136 20.63 16.01 2.98
CA GLY A 136 21.54 15.51 3.98
C GLY A 136 21.48 14.01 4.14
N THR A 137 22.23 13.49 5.11
CA THR A 137 22.20 12.08 5.48
C THR A 137 21.95 11.93 6.97
N LEU A 138 21.01 11.06 7.31
CA LEU A 138 20.74 10.64 8.68
C LEU A 138 21.03 9.16 8.87
N VAL A 139 21.26 8.78 10.11
CA VAL A 139 21.42 7.40 10.55
C VAL A 139 20.30 7.02 11.50
N ILE A 140 19.72 5.83 11.26
CA ILE A 140 18.70 5.20 12.11
C ILE A 140 19.42 4.16 12.97
N PRO A 141 19.70 4.45 14.26
CA PRO A 141 20.31 3.48 15.15
C PRO A 141 19.30 2.37 15.54
N LEU A 142 19.76 1.12 15.59
CA LEU A 142 18.95 -0.05 15.92
C LEU A 142 19.42 -0.71 17.24
N PRO A 143 18.49 -1.26 18.04
CA PRO A 143 18.80 -1.91 19.31
C PRO A 143 19.49 -3.28 19.15
N GLU A 144 19.51 -3.82 17.94
CA GLU A 144 20.15 -5.10 17.58
C GLU A 144 20.55 -5.09 16.10
N THR A 145 21.32 -6.10 15.70
CA THR A 145 21.67 -6.30 14.29
C THR A 145 20.44 -6.67 13.49
N LEU A 146 20.30 -6.13 12.27
CA LEU A 146 19.17 -6.43 11.39
C LEU A 146 18.98 -7.96 11.21
N PRO A 147 17.82 -8.51 11.59
CA PRO A 147 17.54 -9.94 11.44
C PRO A 147 17.35 -10.32 9.98
N GLN A 148 17.43 -11.62 9.67
CA GLN A 148 17.26 -12.13 8.30
C GLN A 148 16.00 -11.60 7.62
N ARG A 149 14.91 -11.47 8.37
CA ARG A 149 13.65 -10.91 7.88
C ARG A 149 13.27 -9.64 8.61
N PHE A 150 13.11 -8.56 7.86
CA PHE A 150 12.71 -7.26 8.38
C PHE A 150 12.02 -6.42 7.30
N THR A 151 11.31 -5.38 7.75
CA THR A 151 10.70 -4.38 6.89
C THR A 151 11.12 -2.98 7.29
N ILE A 152 11.19 -2.08 6.31
CA ILE A 152 11.35 -0.65 6.50
C ILE A 152 10.15 0.02 5.83
N GLU A 153 9.49 0.95 6.52
CA GLU A 153 8.34 1.68 6.00
C GLU A 153 8.49 3.16 6.34
N PHE A 154 8.13 4.04 5.40
CA PHE A 154 8.01 5.48 5.65
C PHE A 154 7.14 6.14 4.57
N ASP A 155 6.51 7.26 4.92
CA ASP A 155 5.90 8.17 3.96
C ASP A 155 6.95 9.12 3.42
N PHE A 156 6.93 9.36 2.11
CA PHE A 156 7.89 10.21 1.43
C PHE A 156 7.19 11.28 0.59
N VAL A 157 7.68 12.51 0.64
CA VAL A 157 7.31 13.61 -0.24
C VAL A 157 8.57 14.12 -0.94
N PRO A 158 8.63 14.10 -2.29
CA PRO A 158 9.81 14.57 -3.00
C PRO A 158 9.91 16.10 -2.99
N GLY A 159 11.10 16.62 -2.68
CA GLY A 159 11.44 18.03 -2.91
C GLY A 159 11.88 18.34 -4.34
N SER A 160 12.22 17.32 -5.14
CA SER A 160 12.61 17.47 -6.55
C SER A 160 12.24 16.20 -7.34
N PRO A 161 11.82 16.32 -8.62
CA PRO A 161 11.58 15.17 -9.47
C PRO A 161 12.87 14.45 -9.89
N THR A 162 14.01 15.13 -9.92
CA THR A 162 15.25 14.59 -10.50
C THR A 162 16.27 14.19 -9.45
N HIS A 163 16.27 14.83 -8.27
CA HIS A 163 17.27 14.53 -7.26
C HIS A 163 17.05 13.14 -6.62
N GLY A 164 18.17 12.45 -6.41
CA GLY A 164 18.22 11.09 -5.91
C GLY A 164 18.25 11.01 -4.38
N ASN A 165 17.44 10.11 -3.85
CA ASN A 165 17.38 9.73 -2.45
C ASN A 165 17.89 8.30 -2.32
N ARG A 166 18.41 7.93 -1.14
CA ARG A 166 19.04 6.63 -0.93
C ARG A 166 18.79 6.09 0.47
N LEU A 167 18.42 4.82 0.53
CA LEU A 167 18.37 4.02 1.75
C LEU A 167 19.44 2.94 1.65
N GLU A 168 20.44 2.99 2.52
CA GLU A 168 21.48 1.98 2.61
C GLU A 168 21.14 0.98 3.73
N LEU A 169 21.05 -0.30 3.37
CA LEU A 169 20.87 -1.39 4.34
C LEU A 169 22.13 -1.63 5.16
N CYS A 170 23.27 -1.18 4.61
CA CYS A 170 24.53 -1.10 5.29
C CYS A 170 25.37 0.01 4.66
N HIS A 171 26.10 0.78 5.46
CA HIS A 171 26.87 1.93 5.01
C HIS A 171 27.96 1.51 4.00
N SER A 172 27.83 1.96 2.75
CA SER A 172 28.74 1.61 1.64
C SER A 172 30.24 1.85 1.90
N GLY A 173 30.59 2.93 2.60
CA GLY A 173 31.97 3.22 3.02
C GLY A 173 32.47 2.47 4.27
N ARG A 174 31.64 1.68 4.95
CA ARG A 174 32.01 0.95 6.19
C ARG A 174 31.78 -0.54 6.13
N CYS A 175 31.05 -1.05 5.15
CA CYS A 175 30.81 -2.48 5.00
C CYS A 175 30.86 -2.91 3.53
N SER A 176 31.32 -4.14 3.35
CA SER A 176 31.31 -4.83 2.07
C SER A 176 30.95 -6.31 2.33
N PRO A 177 29.96 -6.88 1.60
CA PRO A 177 29.13 -6.21 0.61
C PRO A 177 28.08 -5.29 1.26
N PHE A 178 27.54 -4.34 0.49
CA PHE A 178 26.43 -3.47 0.87
C PHE A 178 25.30 -3.53 -0.16
N ALA A 179 24.09 -3.18 0.29
CA ALA A 179 22.94 -3.01 -0.57
C ALA A 179 22.28 -1.67 -0.30
N GLN A 180 21.80 -1.03 -1.37
CA GLN A 180 21.14 0.27 -1.31
C GLN A 180 19.94 0.32 -2.22
N ILE A 181 18.92 1.04 -1.78
CA ILE A 181 17.73 1.37 -2.55
C ILE A 181 17.82 2.84 -2.90
N ASN A 182 17.78 3.17 -4.18
CA ASN A 182 17.78 4.55 -4.68
C ASN A 182 16.43 4.89 -5.29
N TRP A 183 15.97 6.12 -5.13
CA TRP A 183 14.78 6.62 -5.82
C TRP A 183 14.82 8.11 -6.11
N THR A 184 14.01 8.57 -7.08
CA THR A 184 13.80 9.99 -7.38
C THR A 184 12.33 10.36 -7.25
N GLY A 185 12.02 11.66 -7.12
CA GLY A 185 10.63 12.14 -7.14
C GLY A 185 9.91 11.91 -8.46
N GLY A 186 10.65 11.78 -9.57
CA GLY A 186 10.15 11.45 -10.91
C GLY A 186 9.85 9.98 -11.12
N GLY A 187 9.92 9.16 -10.07
CA GLY A 187 9.45 7.78 -10.09
C GLY A 187 10.49 6.73 -10.43
N THR A 188 11.77 7.07 -10.64
CA THR A 188 12.82 6.05 -10.82
C THR A 188 13.10 5.36 -9.48
N VAL A 189 13.17 4.04 -9.46
CA VAL A 189 13.57 3.25 -8.29
C VAL A 189 14.58 2.18 -8.72
N ASN A 190 15.65 1.98 -7.95
CA ASN A 190 16.54 0.84 -8.15
C ASN A 190 17.06 0.26 -6.84
N VAL A 191 17.43 -1.01 -6.88
CA VAL A 191 18.18 -1.68 -5.81
C VAL A 191 19.51 -2.13 -6.39
N TYR A 192 20.59 -1.86 -5.66
CA TYR A 192 21.96 -2.22 -6.00
C TYR A 192 22.57 -3.06 -4.87
N SER A 193 23.32 -4.10 -5.23
CA SER A 193 24.11 -4.96 -4.33
C SER A 193 25.56 -4.99 -4.79
N SER A 194 26.50 -4.68 -3.90
CA SER A 194 27.91 -4.52 -4.25
C SER A 194 28.69 -5.83 -4.39
N GLN A 195 28.14 -6.97 -3.96
CA GLN A 195 28.87 -8.24 -4.06
C GLN A 195 29.08 -8.68 -5.51
N ASP A 196 28.04 -8.52 -6.33
CA ASP A 196 27.98 -9.02 -7.71
C ASP A 196 27.66 -7.90 -8.71
N ASP A 197 27.74 -6.63 -8.29
CA ASP A 197 27.27 -5.46 -9.02
C ASP A 197 25.83 -5.59 -9.57
N ALA A 198 25.02 -6.39 -8.87
CA ALA A 198 23.66 -6.69 -9.28
C ALA A 198 22.76 -5.45 -9.09
N ARG A 199 22.04 -5.08 -10.15
CA ARG A 199 21.10 -3.95 -10.16
C ARG A 199 19.75 -4.37 -10.69
N THR A 200 18.68 -3.98 -10.01
CA THR A 200 17.30 -4.11 -10.50
C THR A 200 16.68 -2.71 -10.53
N GLU A 201 16.02 -2.36 -11.63
CA GLU A 201 15.37 -1.07 -11.81
C GLU A 201 13.86 -1.24 -11.96
N GLY A 202 13.13 -0.20 -11.58
CA GLY A 202 11.68 -0.16 -11.63
C GLY A 202 11.18 1.28 -11.67
N ARG A 203 9.88 1.43 -11.89
CA ARG A 203 9.22 2.74 -11.93
C ARG A 203 8.05 2.78 -10.95
N ALA A 204 7.97 3.88 -10.22
CA ALA A 204 6.96 4.19 -9.22
C ALA A 204 6.24 5.49 -9.58
N ALA A 205 5.26 5.42 -10.48
CA ALA A 205 4.47 6.60 -10.90
C ALA A 205 3.77 7.31 -9.72
N SER A 206 3.57 6.62 -8.60
CA SER A 206 3.00 7.23 -7.39
C SER A 206 3.87 8.35 -6.80
N LEU A 207 5.20 8.32 -7.01
CA LEU A 207 6.12 9.33 -6.45
C LEU A 207 5.96 10.71 -7.09
N GLU A 208 5.38 10.81 -8.29
CA GLU A 208 5.27 12.05 -9.04
C GLU A 208 4.27 13.03 -8.37
N GLY A 209 4.80 13.95 -7.56
CA GLY A 209 4.05 15.06 -6.94
C GLY A 209 3.10 14.66 -5.79
N LYS A 210 3.26 13.48 -5.19
CA LYS A 210 2.36 12.97 -4.14
C LYS A 210 3.12 12.42 -2.95
N THR A 211 2.53 12.56 -1.76
CA THR A 211 2.92 11.76 -0.60
C THR A 211 2.75 10.28 -0.92
N THR A 212 3.85 9.54 -0.85
CA THR A 212 3.90 8.13 -1.24
C THR A 212 4.45 7.29 -0.11
N PRO A 213 3.73 6.23 0.32
CA PRO A 213 4.31 5.25 1.23
C PRO A 213 5.34 4.39 0.49
N ILE A 214 6.56 4.40 0.99
CA ILE A 214 7.66 3.52 0.56
C ILE A 214 7.79 2.39 1.57
N ARG A 215 7.86 1.16 1.05
CA ARG A 215 7.99 -0.05 1.85
C ARG A 215 9.07 -0.95 1.27
N VAL A 216 9.99 -1.38 2.12
CA VAL A 216 11.04 -2.32 1.79
C VAL A 216 10.84 -3.57 2.64
N MET A 217 10.77 -4.73 2.02
CA MET A 217 10.76 -6.02 2.69
C MET A 217 12.03 -6.76 2.33
N VAL A 218 12.70 -7.27 3.36
CA VAL A 218 13.90 -8.09 3.20
C VAL A 218 13.68 -9.44 3.85
N ASP A 219 13.97 -10.51 3.11
CA ASP A 219 13.96 -11.90 3.59
C ASP A 219 15.22 -12.61 3.09
N GLY A 220 16.23 -12.75 3.96
CA GLY A 220 17.54 -13.25 3.55
C GLY A 220 18.19 -12.28 2.56
N SER A 221 18.37 -12.74 1.32
CA SER A 221 18.87 -11.96 0.19
C SER A 221 17.76 -11.36 -0.69
N TYR A 222 16.49 -11.74 -0.45
CA TYR A 222 15.37 -11.18 -1.21
C TYR A 222 15.05 -9.78 -0.72
N VAL A 223 15.10 -8.80 -1.61
CA VAL A 223 14.68 -7.42 -1.35
C VAL A 223 13.52 -7.09 -2.29
N LYS A 224 12.38 -6.73 -1.70
CA LYS A 224 11.21 -6.21 -2.42
C LYS A 224 10.96 -4.77 -2.02
N VAL A 225 10.72 -3.91 -3.00
CA VAL A 225 10.39 -2.51 -2.78
C VAL A 225 9.00 -2.24 -3.33
N TYR A 226 8.19 -1.53 -2.56
CA TYR A 226 6.85 -1.10 -2.91
C TYR A 226 6.75 0.41 -2.76
N ALA A 227 6.06 1.05 -3.69
CA ALA A 227 5.76 2.48 -3.66
C ALA A 227 4.28 2.66 -3.99
N GLY A 228 3.55 3.40 -3.16
CA GLY A 228 2.12 3.68 -3.41
C GLY A 228 1.23 2.42 -3.43
N GLY A 229 1.67 1.33 -2.79
CA GLY A 229 0.95 0.05 -2.79
C GLY A 229 1.28 -0.88 -3.97
N ALA A 230 2.07 -0.45 -4.96
CA ALA A 230 2.53 -1.31 -6.04
C ALA A 230 3.94 -1.85 -5.75
N ARG A 231 4.20 -3.12 -6.09
CA ARG A 231 5.57 -3.68 -6.07
C ARG A 231 6.34 -3.14 -7.25
N VAL A 232 7.45 -2.44 -6.98
CA VAL A 232 8.28 -1.79 -8.01
C VAL A 232 9.61 -2.48 -8.22
N ILE A 233 10.12 -3.18 -7.19
CA ILE A 233 11.33 -4.00 -7.28
C ILE A 233 11.09 -5.37 -6.63
N ASN A 234 11.66 -6.42 -7.22
CA ASN A 234 11.76 -7.76 -6.66
C ASN A 234 13.14 -8.34 -7.01
N MET A 235 14.11 -8.20 -6.10
CA MET A 235 15.49 -8.61 -6.30
C MET A 235 15.81 -9.83 -5.42
N PRO A 236 16.16 -11.00 -6.00
CA PRO A 236 16.34 -12.24 -5.24
C PRO A 236 17.68 -12.36 -4.51
N ASN A 237 18.72 -11.69 -5.01
CA ASN A 237 20.11 -11.90 -4.62
C ASN A 237 20.79 -10.59 -4.18
N ALA A 238 20.13 -9.82 -3.30
CA ALA A 238 20.73 -8.65 -2.69
C ALA A 238 21.59 -9.06 -1.49
N GLN A 239 22.90 -9.07 -1.69
CA GLN A 239 23.86 -9.45 -0.66
C GLN A 239 24.37 -8.20 0.05
N PHE A 240 24.32 -8.23 1.38
CA PHE A 240 24.83 -7.13 2.19
C PHE A 240 25.17 -7.60 3.60
N THR A 241 26.12 -6.89 4.21
CA THR A 241 26.45 -7.07 5.62
C THR A 241 25.35 -6.49 6.48
N ARG A 242 24.88 -7.24 7.48
CA ARG A 242 23.82 -6.78 8.38
C ARG A 242 24.44 -6.02 9.56
N GLY A 243 24.05 -4.75 9.71
CA GLY A 243 24.51 -3.87 10.78
C GLY A 243 23.43 -3.55 11.80
N ARG A 244 23.79 -2.66 12.74
CA ARG A 244 22.89 -2.07 13.75
C ARG A 244 22.48 -0.64 13.40
N GLU A 245 22.71 -0.22 12.17
CA GLU A 245 22.42 1.12 11.68
C GLU A 245 21.94 1.02 10.22
N LEU A 246 21.01 1.90 9.85
CA LEU A 246 20.60 2.17 8.47
C LEU A 246 20.94 3.62 8.14
N ARG A 247 21.37 3.91 6.90
CA ARG A 247 21.57 5.30 6.44
C ARG A 247 20.47 5.71 5.47
N LEU A 248 19.91 6.89 5.68
CA LEU A 248 18.91 7.49 4.82
C LEU A 248 19.43 8.85 4.35
N GLN A 249 19.75 8.92 3.07
CA GLN A 249 20.14 10.15 2.38
C GLN A 249 18.92 10.74 1.68
N LEU A 250 18.62 11.99 2.00
CA LEU A 250 17.55 12.78 1.40
C LEU A 250 18.16 13.88 0.55
N SER A 251 17.64 14.05 -0.65
CA SER A 251 18.11 15.11 -1.54
C SER A 251 17.58 16.48 -1.12
N ASN A 252 18.32 17.52 -1.52
CA ASN A 252 17.82 18.88 -1.53
C ASN A 252 16.58 18.98 -2.42
N GLY A 253 15.74 19.96 -2.10
CA GLY A 253 14.59 20.29 -2.92
C GLY A 253 14.92 21.26 -4.05
N GLU A 254 13.94 21.50 -4.91
CA GLU A 254 14.00 22.40 -6.05
C GLU A 254 12.82 23.39 -5.98
N GLY A 255 13.04 24.64 -6.39
CA GLY A 255 11.96 25.65 -6.42
C GLY A 255 11.33 25.94 -5.07
N GLY A 256 12.08 25.79 -3.97
CA GLY A 256 11.59 25.99 -2.61
C GLY A 256 10.72 24.84 -2.06
N GLN A 257 10.55 23.76 -2.82
CA GLN A 257 9.94 22.52 -2.30
C GLN A 257 10.91 21.85 -1.33
N ALA A 258 10.38 21.14 -0.35
CA ALA A 258 11.18 20.39 0.61
C ALA A 258 11.00 18.89 0.43
N THR A 259 12.07 18.14 0.66
CA THR A 259 11.99 16.69 0.80
C THR A 259 11.54 16.36 2.21
N MET A 260 10.49 15.55 2.35
CA MET A 260 9.92 15.19 3.65
C MET A 260 9.78 13.69 3.83
N VAL A 261 10.03 13.24 5.07
CA VAL A 261 9.83 11.86 5.52
C VAL A 261 8.94 11.85 6.76
N GLY A 262 7.99 10.93 6.80
CA GLY A 262 7.06 10.74 7.92
C GLY A 262 6.85 9.26 8.22
N ASN A 263 6.29 8.93 9.38
CA ASN A 263 5.89 7.56 9.75
C ASN A 263 7.00 6.50 9.52
N LEU A 264 8.23 6.83 9.90
CA LEU A 264 9.38 5.96 9.69
C LEU A 264 9.35 4.78 10.66
N SER A 265 9.48 3.57 10.13
CA SER A 265 9.62 2.36 10.94
C SER A 265 10.56 1.32 10.32
N VAL A 266 11.21 0.58 11.20
CA VAL A 266 12.03 -0.60 10.95
C VAL A 266 11.50 -1.69 11.87
N MET A 267 11.01 -2.78 11.29
CA MET A 267 10.38 -3.86 12.02
C MET A 267 11.09 -5.17 11.69
N ALA A 268 11.50 -5.91 12.71
CA ALA A 268 11.85 -7.31 12.57
C ALA A 268 10.58 -8.14 12.36
N GLY A 269 10.64 -9.19 11.55
CA GLY A 269 9.53 -10.15 11.49
C GLY A 269 9.78 -11.19 10.43
N GLY A 270 9.50 -12.45 10.79
CA GLY A 270 9.82 -13.56 9.90
C GLY A 270 10.23 -14.91 10.48
N LYS A 271 9.98 -15.22 11.76
CA LYS A 271 9.71 -16.65 12.03
C LYS A 271 8.49 -17.01 11.17
N ARG A 272 8.47 -18.17 10.50
CA ARG A 272 7.22 -18.62 9.84
C ARG A 272 6.11 -18.44 10.88
N LEU A 273 5.00 -17.80 10.51
CA LEU A 273 3.91 -17.50 11.45
C LEU A 273 3.59 -18.70 12.35
N TYR A 274 3.65 -19.90 11.77
CA TYR A 274 3.57 -21.19 12.44
C TYR A 274 4.65 -21.44 13.51
N ASP A 275 5.93 -21.20 13.23
CA ASP A 275 7.03 -21.42 14.17
C ASP A 275 6.89 -20.53 15.41
N ALA A 276 6.51 -19.26 15.20
CA ALA A 276 6.23 -18.34 16.29
C ALA A 276 5.02 -18.84 17.10
N LEU A 277 3.91 -19.13 16.43
CA LEU A 277 2.68 -19.60 17.07
C LEU A 277 2.86 -20.95 17.80
N SER A 278 3.68 -21.85 17.27
CA SER A 278 3.95 -23.16 17.85
C SER A 278 4.85 -23.10 19.06
N ARG A 279 5.82 -22.17 19.08
CA ARG A 279 6.74 -21.99 20.21
C ARG A 279 6.17 -21.12 21.31
N GLU A 280 5.53 -20.02 20.93
CA GLU A 280 5.12 -18.94 21.84
C GLU A 280 3.62 -19.02 22.19
N GLY A 281 2.86 -19.90 21.51
CA GLY A 281 1.41 -20.04 21.68
C GLY A 281 0.60 -18.85 21.12
N ARG A 282 1.27 -17.74 20.80
CA ARG A 282 0.67 -16.54 20.21
C ARG A 282 1.65 -15.78 19.32
N VAL A 283 1.13 -15.02 18.36
CA VAL A 283 1.93 -14.16 17.48
C VAL A 283 1.15 -12.90 17.08
N ALA A 284 1.80 -11.74 17.19
CA ALA A 284 1.25 -10.47 16.73
C ALA A 284 1.41 -10.30 15.22
N THR A 285 0.35 -9.85 14.55
CA THR A 285 0.33 -9.47 13.14
C THR A 285 0.28 -7.94 13.06
N GLN A 286 1.35 -7.34 12.54
CA GLN A 286 1.41 -5.88 12.31
C GLN A 286 0.92 -5.49 10.90
N GLY A 287 0.62 -6.49 10.06
CA GLY A 287 0.18 -6.29 8.70
C GLY A 287 -1.29 -6.53 8.43
N ILE A 288 -2.13 -6.53 9.46
CA ILE A 288 -3.57 -6.43 9.28
C ILE A 288 -3.96 -4.99 9.62
N LEU A 289 -4.23 -4.20 8.59
CA LEU A 289 -4.53 -2.78 8.66
C LEU A 289 -6.03 -2.55 8.44
N PHE A 290 -6.56 -1.53 9.11
CA PHE A 290 -7.96 -1.11 9.01
C PHE A 290 -8.06 0.37 8.68
N ASP A 291 -9.18 0.78 8.10
CA ASP A 291 -9.51 2.20 8.01
C ASP A 291 -9.70 2.80 9.41
N THR A 292 -9.43 4.10 9.54
CA THR A 292 -9.52 4.81 10.82
C THR A 292 -10.93 4.67 11.41
N GLY A 293 -11.02 4.24 12.67
CA GLY A 293 -12.31 4.03 13.36
C GLY A 293 -13.17 2.89 12.80
N SER A 294 -12.66 2.08 11.87
CA SER A 294 -13.42 1.05 11.15
C SER A 294 -12.83 -0.35 11.35
N ASP A 295 -13.67 -1.35 11.03
CA ASP A 295 -13.36 -2.77 10.85
C ASP A 295 -13.17 -3.16 9.37
N ARG A 296 -13.26 -2.19 8.45
CA ARG A 296 -12.91 -2.38 7.04
C ARG A 296 -11.42 -2.65 6.92
N ILE A 297 -11.09 -3.90 6.55
CA ILE A 297 -9.72 -4.33 6.28
C ILE A 297 -9.21 -3.64 5.03
N ARG A 298 -8.08 -2.97 5.17
CA ARG A 298 -7.38 -2.29 4.09
C ARG A 298 -6.72 -3.29 3.13
N PRO A 299 -6.71 -3.02 1.81
CA PRO A 299 -6.10 -3.91 0.83
C PRO A 299 -4.62 -4.25 1.08
N GLU A 300 -3.88 -3.34 1.71
CA GLU A 300 -2.51 -3.55 2.18
C GLU A 300 -2.36 -4.79 3.09
N SER A 301 -3.46 -5.27 3.68
CA SER A 301 -3.47 -6.44 4.58
C SER A 301 -3.46 -7.79 3.86
N THR A 302 -3.69 -7.79 2.54
CA THR A 302 -3.77 -9.01 1.70
C THR A 302 -2.61 -9.99 1.94
N PRO A 303 -1.33 -9.55 2.01
CA PRO A 303 -0.19 -10.46 2.15
C PRO A 303 -0.22 -11.23 3.45
N THR A 304 -0.42 -10.52 4.57
CA THR A 304 -0.50 -11.09 5.91
C THR A 304 -1.67 -12.06 6.00
N LEU A 305 -2.83 -11.70 5.47
CA LEU A 305 -3.99 -12.57 5.45
C LEU A 305 -3.78 -13.83 4.62
N ARG A 306 -3.05 -13.73 3.50
CA ARG A 306 -2.64 -14.89 2.68
C ARG A 306 -1.65 -15.78 3.41
N GLU A 307 -0.68 -15.22 4.14
CA GLU A 307 0.26 -16.01 4.95
C GLU A 307 -0.49 -16.79 6.04
N ILE A 308 -1.44 -16.15 6.74
CA ILE A 308 -2.29 -16.82 7.73
C ILE A 308 -3.12 -17.94 7.09
N THR A 309 -3.72 -17.66 5.93
CA THR A 309 -4.52 -18.64 5.18
C THR A 309 -3.67 -19.83 4.75
N ALA A 310 -2.47 -19.58 4.21
CA ALA A 310 -1.54 -20.62 3.78
C ALA A 310 -1.11 -21.49 4.96
N MET A 311 -0.75 -20.88 6.10
CA MET A 311 -0.44 -21.60 7.33
C MET A 311 -1.62 -22.49 7.78
N LEU A 312 -2.85 -21.98 7.81
CA LEU A 312 -4.01 -22.76 8.24
C LEU A 312 -4.36 -23.88 7.26
N ARG A 313 -4.03 -23.73 5.97
CA ARG A 313 -4.16 -24.82 4.97
C ARG A 313 -3.08 -25.88 5.14
N GLU A 314 -1.83 -25.47 5.30
CA GLU A 314 -0.68 -26.37 5.49
C GLU A 314 -0.83 -27.21 6.77
N TYR A 315 -1.29 -26.60 7.86
CA TYR A 315 -1.47 -27.26 9.16
C TYR A 315 -2.95 -27.45 9.47
N ALA A 316 -3.59 -28.46 8.85
CA ALA A 316 -5.03 -28.69 8.95
C ALA A 316 -5.56 -28.89 10.39
N GLY A 317 -4.73 -29.38 11.32
CA GLY A 317 -5.09 -29.53 12.74
C GLY A 317 -4.97 -28.26 13.58
N LEU A 318 -4.36 -27.19 13.04
CA LEU A 318 -4.17 -25.95 13.77
C LEU A 318 -5.50 -25.22 13.97
N ARG A 319 -5.81 -24.87 15.22
CA ARG A 319 -6.93 -24.01 15.61
C ARG A 319 -6.40 -22.73 16.24
N ILE A 320 -7.01 -21.61 15.92
CA ILE A 320 -6.56 -20.29 16.39
C ILE A 320 -7.73 -19.43 16.90
N ALA A 321 -7.44 -18.53 17.83
CA ALA A 321 -8.22 -17.34 18.11
C ALA A 321 -7.54 -16.12 17.47
N VAL A 322 -8.33 -15.29 16.81
CA VAL A 322 -7.94 -13.97 16.32
C VAL A 322 -8.34 -12.96 17.39
N GLU A 323 -7.36 -12.31 18.01
CA GLU A 323 -7.56 -11.31 19.05
C GLU A 323 -7.32 -9.91 18.49
N GLY A 324 -8.32 -9.04 18.58
CA GLY A 324 -8.20 -7.62 18.19
C GLY A 324 -7.78 -6.76 19.37
N HIS A 325 -6.88 -5.80 19.12
CA HIS A 325 -6.42 -4.83 20.13
C HIS A 325 -6.50 -3.39 19.60
N THR A 326 -6.69 -2.44 20.52
CA THR A 326 -6.61 -1.00 20.27
C THR A 326 -5.53 -0.36 21.13
N ASP A 327 -5.18 0.89 20.83
CA ASP A 327 -4.55 1.76 21.82
C ASP A 327 -5.60 2.26 22.85
N ASP A 328 -5.17 3.10 23.78
CA ASP A 328 -6.01 3.69 24.82
C ASP A 328 -6.71 4.99 24.40
N ALA A 329 -6.63 5.37 23.12
CA ALA A 329 -7.31 6.56 22.64
C ALA A 329 -8.82 6.31 22.55
N GLY A 330 -9.63 7.16 23.18
CA GLY A 330 -11.09 7.07 23.16
C GLY A 330 -11.71 6.27 24.32
N GLN A 331 -13.01 6.00 24.23
CA GLN A 331 -13.76 5.34 25.31
C GLN A 331 -13.51 3.82 25.32
N ALA A 332 -13.33 3.24 26.51
CA ALA A 332 -13.06 1.81 26.69
C ALA A 332 -14.10 0.89 26.01
N ALA A 333 -15.40 1.21 26.15
CA ALA A 333 -16.47 0.45 25.50
C ALA A 333 -16.41 0.52 23.96
N ALA A 334 -16.07 1.69 23.41
CA ALA A 334 -15.91 1.87 21.98
C ALA A 334 -14.70 1.08 21.44
N ASN A 335 -13.59 1.10 22.18
CA ASN A 335 -12.37 0.35 21.87
C ASN A 335 -12.60 -1.17 21.93
N GLN A 336 -13.35 -1.64 22.94
CA GLN A 336 -13.76 -3.03 23.04
C GLN A 336 -14.58 -3.45 21.82
N ALA A 337 -15.66 -2.73 21.51
CA ALA A 337 -16.51 -3.04 20.36
C ALA A 337 -15.76 -2.96 19.02
N LEU A 338 -14.86 -1.98 18.84
CA LEU A 338 -14.04 -1.86 17.64
C LEU A 338 -13.09 -3.05 17.48
N SER A 339 -12.44 -3.46 18.56
CA SER A 339 -11.52 -4.60 18.55
C SER A 339 -12.23 -5.93 18.21
N GLU A 340 -13.45 -6.12 18.72
CA GLU A 340 -14.28 -7.29 18.42
C GLU A 340 -14.67 -7.35 16.94
N ARG A 341 -15.15 -6.23 16.39
CA ARG A 341 -15.49 -6.13 14.96
C ARG A 341 -14.29 -6.40 14.06
N ARG A 342 -13.12 -5.84 14.40
CA ARG A 342 -11.87 -6.09 13.66
C ARG A 342 -11.46 -7.56 13.66
N ALA A 343 -11.51 -8.22 14.82
CA ALA A 343 -11.23 -9.65 14.93
C ALA A 343 -12.24 -10.48 14.12
N ALA A 344 -13.53 -10.12 14.18
CA ALA A 344 -14.58 -10.78 13.41
C ALA A 344 -14.40 -10.60 11.90
N ALA A 345 -13.99 -9.43 11.44
CA ALA A 345 -13.70 -9.16 10.02
C ALA A 345 -12.55 -10.03 9.49
N VAL A 346 -11.47 -10.19 10.27
CA VAL A 346 -10.36 -11.08 9.92
C VAL A 346 -10.82 -12.54 9.87
N ARG A 347 -11.58 -12.99 10.86
CA ARG A 347 -12.16 -14.34 10.85
C ARG A 347 -13.04 -14.55 9.61
N ALA A 348 -13.93 -13.61 9.31
CA ALA A 348 -14.81 -13.69 8.14
C ALA A 348 -14.01 -13.79 6.84
N PHE A 349 -12.92 -13.03 6.71
CA PHE A 349 -12.00 -13.14 5.59
C PHE A 349 -11.40 -14.55 5.47
N LEU A 350 -10.84 -15.10 6.56
CA LEU A 350 -10.23 -16.43 6.55
C LEU A 350 -11.24 -17.52 6.18
N VAL A 351 -12.47 -17.43 6.69
CA VAL A 351 -13.56 -18.36 6.33
C VAL A 351 -13.94 -18.24 4.86
N ALA A 352 -14.01 -17.02 4.33
CA ALA A 352 -14.25 -16.78 2.90
C ALA A 352 -13.12 -17.34 2.01
N GLN A 353 -11.89 -17.48 2.54
CA GLN A 353 -10.79 -18.16 1.86
C GLN A 353 -10.83 -19.70 2.01
N GLY A 354 -11.91 -20.26 2.55
CA GLY A 354 -12.11 -21.71 2.67
C GLY A 354 -11.51 -22.34 3.92
N ILE A 355 -11.12 -21.55 4.93
CA ILE A 355 -10.76 -22.10 6.24
C ILE A 355 -12.04 -22.45 7.02
N ASP A 356 -12.10 -23.63 7.60
CA ASP A 356 -13.23 -24.05 8.43
C ASP A 356 -13.47 -23.06 9.60
N ALA A 357 -14.70 -22.57 9.69
CA ALA A 357 -15.18 -21.66 10.72
C ALA A 357 -14.98 -22.17 12.16
N ALA A 358 -14.93 -23.50 12.36
CA ALA A 358 -14.68 -24.12 13.66
C ALA A 358 -13.20 -24.05 14.11
N ARG A 359 -12.29 -23.74 13.17
CA ARG A 359 -10.84 -23.63 13.41
C ARG A 359 -10.40 -22.22 13.75
N VAL A 360 -11.28 -21.23 13.58
CA VAL A 360 -10.97 -19.81 13.81
C VAL A 360 -12.00 -19.21 14.75
N GLN A 361 -11.58 -18.87 15.97
CA GLN A 361 -12.36 -18.04 16.88
C GLN A 361 -11.96 -16.56 16.73
N SER A 362 -12.82 -15.63 17.13
CA SER A 362 -12.50 -14.19 17.16
C SER A 362 -12.88 -13.60 18.51
N ARG A 363 -12.01 -12.75 19.07
CA ARG A 363 -12.23 -12.05 20.34
C ARG A 363 -11.68 -10.62 20.25
N GLY A 364 -12.36 -9.64 20.84
CA GLY A 364 -11.80 -8.32 21.02
C GLY A 364 -11.31 -8.14 22.45
N LEU A 365 -10.17 -7.48 22.62
CA LEU A 365 -9.57 -7.20 23.93
C LEU A 365 -9.45 -5.69 24.20
N GLY A 366 -9.93 -4.84 23.30
CA GLY A 366 -9.85 -3.39 23.40
C GLY A 366 -8.43 -2.93 23.74
N ALA A 367 -8.33 -2.01 24.69
CA ALA A 367 -7.05 -1.51 25.22
C ALA A 367 -6.54 -2.30 26.44
N SER A 368 -7.22 -3.38 26.85
CA SER A 368 -6.98 -4.05 28.15
C SER A 368 -5.68 -4.85 28.21
N ARG A 369 -5.08 -5.16 27.06
CA ARG A 369 -3.85 -5.94 26.91
C ARG A 369 -2.82 -5.20 26.04
N PRO A 370 -2.23 -4.10 26.54
CA PRO A 370 -1.20 -3.37 25.79
C PRO A 370 0.07 -4.21 25.65
N ALA A 371 0.65 -4.24 24.44
CA ALA A 371 1.97 -4.81 24.18
C ALA A 371 3.10 -3.83 24.51
N ALA A 372 2.81 -2.53 24.55
CA ALA A 372 3.75 -1.47 24.91
C ALA A 372 3.03 -0.29 25.60
N PRO A 373 3.75 0.58 26.33
CA PRO A 373 3.15 1.78 26.93
C PRO A 373 2.51 2.69 25.87
N ASN A 374 1.28 3.16 26.10
CA ASN A 374 0.58 4.07 25.18
C ASN A 374 1.12 5.51 25.16
N ALA A 375 2.10 5.82 26.01
CA ALA A 375 2.70 7.15 26.09
C ALA A 375 3.33 7.60 24.76
N THR A 376 3.86 6.66 23.98
CA THR A 376 4.55 6.97 22.73
C THR A 376 3.78 6.48 21.50
N PRO A 377 3.92 7.15 20.35
CA PRO A 377 3.34 6.70 19.08
C PRO A 377 3.72 5.26 18.71
N GLU A 378 4.96 4.87 19.04
CA GLU A 378 5.47 3.51 18.81
C GLU A 378 4.71 2.49 19.62
N GLY A 379 4.46 2.79 20.91
CA GLY A 379 3.68 1.92 21.77
C GLY A 379 2.22 1.86 21.37
N ARG A 380 1.60 2.99 20.99
CA ARG A 380 0.23 3.00 20.45
C ARG A 380 0.12 2.21 19.15
N ARG A 381 1.08 2.32 18.24
CA ARG A 381 1.11 1.52 17.01
C ARG A 381 1.21 0.02 17.32
N GLN A 382 2.03 -0.38 18.28
CA GLN A 382 2.10 -1.79 18.74
C GLN A 382 0.79 -2.26 19.37
N ASN A 383 0.06 -1.37 20.04
CA ASN A 383 -1.21 -1.71 20.67
C ASN A 383 -2.35 -1.86 19.66
N ARG A 384 -2.35 -1.09 18.56
CA ARG A 384 -3.27 -1.26 17.42
C ARG A 384 -2.86 -2.45 16.55
N ARG A 385 -3.06 -3.67 17.05
CA ARG A 385 -2.65 -4.91 16.38
C ARG A 385 -3.76 -5.96 16.35
N VAL A 386 -3.55 -6.98 15.53
CA VAL A 386 -4.30 -8.24 15.59
C VAL A 386 -3.32 -9.34 16.00
N GLU A 387 -3.75 -10.22 16.89
CA GLU A 387 -2.96 -11.29 17.46
C GLU A 387 -3.58 -12.64 17.10
N LEU A 388 -2.75 -13.63 16.79
CA LEU A 388 -3.20 -15.01 16.60
C LEU A 388 -2.76 -15.81 17.81
N VAL A 389 -3.69 -16.53 18.42
CA VAL A 389 -3.44 -17.37 19.61
C VAL A 389 -3.82 -18.80 19.28
N ARG A 390 -2.95 -19.76 19.56
CA ARG A 390 -3.24 -21.19 19.37
C ARG A 390 -4.26 -21.64 20.41
N LEU A 391 -5.28 -22.38 19.94
CA LEU A 391 -6.34 -22.94 20.79
C LEU A 391 -6.00 -24.35 21.29
#